data_AF-A0A2V5U8J3-F1
#
_entry.id   AF-A0A2V5U8J3-F1
#
_cell.length_a   1.000
_cell.length_b   1.000
_cell.length_c   1.000
_cell.angle_alpha   90.00
_cell.angle_beta   90.00
_cell.angle_gamma   90.00
#
_symmetry.space_group_name_H-M   'P 1'
#
loop_
_entity.id
_entity.type
_entity.pdbx_description
1 polymer ?
#
loop_
_entity_poly.entity_id
_entity_poly.type
_entity_poly.pdbx_seq_one_letter_code
_entity_poly.pdbx_strand_id
1 'polypeptide(L)'
;DRVIMATNNPLVGLAHVTAATLLQTKLSLYTSYVFGARVPSGTVPEALFWDTRDPYDYLRVDRRRGFDYLIYGGEDHKTGQKNQTEKAYARLRARLKKIIPKARVDYRWSGQVICTPDGLPYIGENAERQFIATGYCGNGITFGTIAAIMARDWATERTNPWTDVFAVDRKKIKGATWNYLRENKDYPYYMVKDRVTRPEADSVRELKRGEGMLIGSRGKKCAAFRDRNGKIYKLSPVCTHLGCLVRWNSAESTWDCPCHGSRFKATGEVMAGPAEERLSPV
;
A
#
# COMPACT_ATOMS: atom_id res chain seq x y z
N ASP A 1 -28.78 -7.98 6.54
CA ASP A 1 -28.62 -7.93 8.02
C ASP A 1 -27.19 -7.85 8.53
N ARG A 2 -26.18 -8.36 7.81
CA ARG A 2 -24.74 -8.27 8.20
C ARG A 2 -23.88 -7.83 7.02
N VAL A 3 -22.74 -7.20 7.29
CA VAL A 3 -21.73 -6.82 6.29
C VAL A 3 -20.35 -7.32 6.68
N ILE A 4 -19.60 -7.83 5.71
CA ILE A 4 -18.19 -8.19 5.85
C ILE A 4 -17.36 -7.23 4.98
N MET A 5 -16.47 -6.47 5.60
CA MET A 5 -15.57 -5.54 4.90
C MET A 5 -14.13 -6.06 4.89
N ALA A 6 -13.72 -6.55 3.72
CA ALA A 6 -12.37 -7.04 3.44
C ALA A 6 -11.65 -6.16 2.41
N THR A 7 -11.73 -4.83 2.56
CA THR A 7 -11.26 -3.83 1.59
C THR A 7 -9.77 -3.46 1.74
N ASN A 8 -8.97 -4.34 2.34
CA ASN A 8 -7.62 -4.06 2.86
C ASN A 8 -7.59 -2.96 3.91
N ASN A 9 -7.83 -1.70 3.57
CA ASN A 9 -8.04 -0.65 4.57
C ASN A 9 -9.56 -0.48 4.78
N PRO A 10 -10.13 -0.87 5.92
CA PRO A 10 -11.57 -0.88 6.11
C PRO A 10 -12.19 0.51 5.90
N LEU A 11 -13.22 0.56 5.06
CA LEU A 11 -14.08 1.74 4.90
C LEU A 11 -14.87 2.00 6.19
N VAL A 12 -15.53 3.15 6.28
CA VAL A 12 -16.33 3.49 7.47
C VAL A 12 -17.46 2.48 7.70
N GLY A 13 -18.24 2.19 6.65
CA GLY A 13 -19.36 1.25 6.70
C GLY A 13 -20.42 1.65 7.74
N LEU A 14 -20.79 0.71 8.59
CA LEU A 14 -21.69 0.87 9.73
C LEU A 14 -20.99 1.40 11.00
N ALA A 15 -19.66 1.53 11.00
CA ALA A 15 -18.94 2.10 12.14
C ALA A 15 -19.11 3.63 12.17
N HIS A 16 -19.00 4.21 13.36
CA HIS A 16 -18.83 5.66 13.46
C HIS A 16 -17.51 6.10 12.81
N VAL A 17 -17.53 7.23 12.08
CA VAL A 17 -16.35 7.79 11.39
C VAL A 17 -15.13 7.87 12.31
N THR A 18 -15.32 8.24 13.58
CA THR A 18 -14.24 8.32 14.58
C THR A 18 -13.62 6.96 14.88
N ALA A 19 -14.44 5.92 15.08
CA ALA A 19 -13.98 4.56 15.33
C ALA A 19 -13.27 3.96 14.11
N ALA A 20 -13.84 4.15 12.91
CA ALA A 20 -13.22 3.73 11.66
C ALA A 20 -11.87 4.43 11.46
N THR A 21 -11.80 5.74 11.65
CA THR A 21 -10.55 6.50 11.54
C THR A 21 -9.51 6.01 12.55
N LEU A 22 -9.89 5.76 13.80
CA LEU A 22 -8.98 5.21 14.82
C LEU A 22 -8.46 3.81 14.49
N LEU A 23 -9.25 2.97 13.81
CA LEU A 23 -8.77 1.70 13.30
C LEU A 23 -7.78 1.91 12.15
N GLN A 24 -8.10 2.79 11.21
CA GLN A 24 -7.26 3.11 10.06
C GLN A 24 -5.89 3.64 10.49
N THR A 25 -5.80 4.43 11.57
CA THR A 25 -4.51 4.90 12.11
C THR A 25 -3.66 3.79 12.75
N LYS A 26 -4.26 2.64 13.09
CA LYS A 26 -3.48 1.47 13.57
C LYS A 26 -2.80 0.73 12.43
N LEU A 27 -3.17 1.00 11.17
CA LEU A 27 -2.65 0.29 10.01
C LEU A 27 -1.49 1.05 9.39
N SER A 28 -0.39 0.34 9.13
CA SER A 28 0.75 0.86 8.37
C SER A 28 0.70 0.35 6.95
N LEU A 29 0.81 1.25 5.97
CA LEU A 29 0.72 0.90 4.55
C LEU A 29 2.10 1.01 3.92
N TYR A 30 2.58 -0.11 3.38
CA TYR A 30 3.87 -0.23 2.72
C TYR A 30 3.67 -0.53 1.24
N THR A 31 4.52 0.05 0.40
CA THR A 31 4.63 -0.33 -1.02
C THR A 31 5.81 -1.29 -1.17
N SER A 32 5.56 -2.46 -1.76
CA SER A 32 6.56 -3.47 -2.11
C SER A 32 6.66 -3.57 -3.64
N TYR A 33 7.86 -3.84 -4.16
CA TYR A 33 8.12 -3.94 -5.60
C TYR A 33 8.44 -5.37 -5.98
N VAL A 34 7.97 -5.80 -7.15
CA VAL A 34 8.07 -7.19 -7.59
C VAL A 34 8.45 -7.28 -9.06
N PHE A 35 9.27 -8.27 -9.38
CA PHE A 35 9.53 -8.73 -10.74
C PHE A 35 8.99 -10.15 -10.93
N GLY A 36 8.34 -10.34 -12.08
CA GLY A 36 8.13 -11.66 -12.69
C GLY A 36 9.25 -11.91 -13.69
N ALA A 37 10.02 -12.98 -13.50
CA ALA A 37 11.17 -13.28 -14.34
C ALA A 37 11.25 -14.75 -14.74
N ARG A 38 11.72 -15.03 -15.95
CA ARG A 38 12.05 -16.38 -16.42
C ARG A 38 13.51 -16.72 -16.16
N VAL A 39 13.78 -17.98 -15.88
CA VAL A 39 15.14 -18.51 -15.74
C VAL A 39 15.20 -19.93 -16.32
N PRO A 40 16.34 -20.42 -16.84
CA PRO A 40 16.44 -21.82 -17.27
C PRO A 40 16.06 -22.79 -16.15
N SER A 41 15.33 -23.85 -16.49
CA SER A 41 14.87 -24.84 -15.51
C SER A 41 16.03 -25.40 -14.67
N GLY A 42 15.82 -25.51 -13.36
CA GLY A 42 16.83 -26.04 -12.44
C GLY A 42 17.89 -25.03 -12.00
N THR A 43 17.81 -23.77 -12.43
CA THR A 43 18.77 -22.74 -11.98
C THR A 43 18.64 -22.42 -10.50
N VAL A 44 17.42 -22.50 -9.94
CA VAL A 44 17.13 -22.24 -8.53
C VAL A 44 16.35 -23.44 -7.97
N PRO A 45 16.66 -23.91 -6.75
CA PRO A 45 15.82 -24.90 -6.07
C PRO A 45 14.38 -24.41 -5.90
N GLU A 46 13.42 -25.33 -5.95
CA GLU A 46 12.01 -25.00 -5.71
C GLU A 46 11.78 -24.81 -4.21
N ALA A 47 11.75 -23.55 -3.77
CA ALA A 47 11.47 -23.18 -2.40
C ALA A 47 10.93 -21.74 -2.32
N LEU A 48 10.46 -21.37 -1.13
CA LEU A 48 10.17 -20.00 -0.74
C LEU A 48 11.38 -19.47 0.02
N PHE A 49 12.01 -18.43 -0.51
CA PHE A 49 13.13 -17.77 0.13
C PHE A 49 12.72 -16.37 0.59
N TRP A 50 13.22 -15.98 1.74
CA TRP A 50 13.29 -14.59 2.16
C TRP A 50 14.56 -14.42 3.00
N ASP A 51 15.10 -13.21 3.01
CA ASP A 51 16.21 -12.87 3.91
C ASP A 51 15.72 -12.21 5.20
N THR A 52 16.65 -11.91 6.11
CA THR A 52 16.37 -11.31 7.41
C THR A 52 16.67 -9.81 7.47
N ARG A 53 16.85 -9.14 6.32
CA ARG A 53 17.10 -7.69 6.25
C ARG A 53 15.81 -6.91 6.39
N ASP A 54 15.94 -5.61 6.60
CA ASP A 54 14.81 -4.67 6.57
C ASP A 54 15.16 -3.47 5.66
N PRO A 55 14.52 -3.32 4.48
CA PRO A 55 13.53 -4.23 3.90
C PRO A 55 14.16 -5.55 3.41
N TYR A 56 13.41 -6.65 3.54
CA TYR A 56 13.82 -7.97 3.06
C TYR A 56 13.60 -8.11 1.55
N ASP A 57 14.38 -8.98 0.90
CA ASP A 57 14.02 -9.52 -0.41
C ASP A 57 13.39 -10.91 -0.24
N TYR A 58 12.48 -11.27 -1.14
CA TYR A 58 11.86 -12.60 -1.20
C TYR A 58 11.87 -13.16 -2.62
N LEU A 59 11.91 -14.48 -2.73
CA LEU A 59 11.89 -15.21 -3.98
C LEU A 59 10.93 -16.40 -3.87
N ARG A 60 10.07 -16.55 -4.87
CA ARG A 60 9.25 -17.76 -5.08
C ARG A 60 9.57 -18.32 -6.45
N VAL A 61 9.63 -19.64 -6.54
CA VAL A 61 9.90 -20.38 -7.77
C VAL A 61 8.66 -21.17 -8.16
N ASP A 62 8.26 -21.05 -9.43
CA ASP A 62 7.16 -21.78 -10.05
C ASP A 62 7.71 -22.55 -11.25
N ARG A 63 7.73 -23.89 -11.17
CA ARG A 63 8.30 -24.77 -12.19
C ARG A 63 7.42 -24.78 -13.44
N ARG A 64 7.99 -24.53 -14.61
CA ARG A 64 7.30 -24.67 -15.90
C ARG A 64 8.07 -25.61 -16.83
N ARG A 65 7.39 -26.10 -17.86
CA ARG A 65 8.04 -26.92 -18.89
C ARG A 65 8.97 -26.03 -19.72
N GLY A 66 10.28 -26.24 -19.59
CA GLY A 66 11.33 -25.57 -20.39
C GLY A 66 11.94 -24.31 -19.77
N PHE A 67 11.33 -23.73 -18.73
CA PHE A 67 11.91 -22.67 -17.90
C PHE A 67 11.27 -22.68 -16.52
N ASP A 68 11.90 -22.06 -15.52
CA ASP A 68 11.25 -21.76 -14.23
C ASP A 68 10.84 -20.29 -14.21
N TYR A 69 9.72 -20.00 -13.54
CA TYR A 69 9.25 -18.65 -13.31
C TYR A 69 9.57 -18.22 -11.88
N LEU A 70 10.02 -16.98 -11.74
CA LEU A 70 10.45 -16.39 -10.49
C LEU A 70 9.55 -15.21 -10.16
N ILE A 71 9.08 -15.16 -8.92
CA ILE A 71 8.52 -13.96 -8.30
C ILE A 71 9.55 -13.45 -7.31
N TYR A 72 10.24 -12.36 -7.64
CA TYR A 72 11.26 -11.76 -6.80
C TYR A 72 10.82 -10.36 -6.37
N GLY A 73 10.74 -10.11 -5.06
CA GLY A 73 10.27 -8.82 -4.55
C GLY A 73 11.05 -8.30 -3.35
N GLY A 74 10.77 -7.06 -2.98
CA GLY A 74 11.41 -6.32 -1.89
C GLY A 74 11.33 -4.80 -2.10
N GLU A 75 12.33 -4.07 -1.60
CA GLU A 75 12.37 -2.59 -1.62
C GLU A 75 11.24 -1.89 -0.86
N ASP A 76 10.66 -2.58 0.12
CA ASP A 76 9.52 -2.12 0.90
C ASP A 76 9.78 -0.76 1.55
N HIS A 77 8.77 0.11 1.53
CA HIS A 77 8.79 1.40 2.21
C HIS A 77 7.36 1.89 2.47
N LYS A 78 7.19 2.84 3.39
CA LYS A 78 5.86 3.46 3.62
C LYS A 78 5.32 4.09 2.34
N THR A 79 4.07 3.79 2.00
CA THR A 79 3.43 4.29 0.78
C THR A 79 3.40 5.82 0.78
N GLY A 80 3.67 6.43 -0.37
CA GLY A 80 3.69 7.89 -0.52
C GLY A 80 4.89 8.62 0.09
N GLN A 81 5.76 7.95 0.86
CA GLN A 81 6.89 8.62 1.53
C GLN A 81 8.22 8.57 0.78
N LYS A 82 8.35 7.68 -0.21
CA LYS A 82 9.57 7.53 -1.03
C LYS A 82 9.46 8.35 -2.31
N ASN A 83 10.46 9.19 -2.55
CA ASN A 83 10.62 9.89 -3.82
C ASN A 83 11.32 8.97 -4.83
N GLN A 84 11.13 9.23 -6.13
CA GLN A 84 11.82 8.52 -7.22
C GLN A 84 11.61 7.00 -7.15
N THR A 85 10.35 6.57 -7.09
CA THR A 85 9.95 5.15 -6.93
C THR A 85 10.53 4.23 -8.00
N GLU A 86 10.81 4.73 -9.20
CA GLU A 86 11.55 3.99 -10.25
C GLU A 86 12.95 3.51 -9.81
N LYS A 87 13.62 4.23 -8.91
CA LYS A 87 14.91 3.78 -8.34
C LYS A 87 14.76 2.52 -7.49
N ALA A 88 13.57 2.23 -6.94
CA ALA A 88 13.31 0.97 -6.25
C ALA A 88 13.42 -0.21 -7.22
N TYR A 89 12.75 -0.15 -8.37
CA TYR A 89 12.92 -1.17 -9.42
C TYR A 89 14.37 -1.29 -9.89
N ALA A 90 15.10 -0.19 -10.03
CA ALA A 90 16.51 -0.23 -10.42
C ALA A 90 17.38 -0.99 -9.40
N ARG A 91 17.22 -0.70 -8.10
CA ARG A 91 17.94 -1.40 -7.02
C ARG A 91 17.55 -2.87 -6.93
N LEU A 92 16.24 -3.18 -6.99
CA LEU A 92 15.75 -4.54 -6.97
C LEU A 92 16.29 -5.35 -8.16
N ARG A 93 16.35 -4.74 -9.35
CA ARG A 93 16.90 -5.40 -10.55
C ARG A 93 18.39 -5.66 -10.42
N ALA A 94 19.14 -4.72 -9.85
CA ALA A 94 20.57 -4.89 -9.59
C ALA A 94 20.83 -6.07 -8.65
N ARG A 95 20.01 -6.23 -7.59
CA ARG A 95 20.09 -7.38 -6.69
C ARG A 95 19.69 -8.69 -7.35
N LEU A 96 18.58 -8.73 -8.10
CA LEU A 96 18.17 -9.91 -8.85
C LEU A 96 19.28 -10.38 -9.79
N LYS A 97 19.89 -9.47 -10.56
CA LYS A 97 20.97 -9.80 -11.50
C LYS A 97 22.23 -10.33 -10.79
N LYS A 98 22.48 -9.89 -9.54
CA LYS A 98 23.60 -10.38 -8.73
C LYS A 98 23.36 -11.82 -8.24
N ILE A 99 22.14 -12.13 -7.80
CA ILE A 99 21.80 -13.44 -7.21
C ILE A 99 21.51 -14.47 -8.30
N ILE A 100 20.80 -14.07 -9.36
CA ILE A 100 20.36 -14.94 -10.45
C ILE A 100 20.68 -14.26 -11.79
N PRO A 101 21.95 -14.28 -12.26
CA PRO A 101 22.36 -13.58 -13.48
C PRO A 101 21.62 -14.01 -14.74
N LYS A 102 21.09 -15.24 -14.76
CA LYS A 102 20.32 -15.82 -15.88
C LYS A 102 18.85 -15.40 -15.88
N ALA A 103 18.38 -14.65 -14.88
CA ALA A 103 16.98 -14.22 -14.81
C ALA A 103 16.67 -13.14 -15.85
N ARG A 104 15.61 -13.36 -16.63
CA ARG A 104 15.05 -12.40 -17.57
C ARG A 104 13.71 -11.90 -17.06
N VAL A 105 13.66 -10.62 -16.70
CA VAL A 105 12.43 -9.96 -16.22
C VAL A 105 11.46 -9.76 -17.38
N ASP A 106 10.24 -10.27 -17.23
CA ASP A 106 9.14 -10.08 -18.19
C ASP A 106 8.09 -9.09 -17.65
N TYR A 107 7.83 -9.13 -16.34
CA TYR A 107 6.85 -8.27 -15.70
C TYR A 107 7.44 -7.54 -14.51
N ARG A 108 6.87 -6.37 -14.21
CA ARG A 108 7.11 -5.63 -12.98
C ARG A 108 5.79 -5.06 -12.47
N TRP A 109 5.61 -5.03 -11.16
CA TRP A 109 4.49 -4.35 -10.52
C TRP A 109 4.87 -4.00 -9.09
N SER A 110 4.14 -3.07 -8.50
CA SER A 110 4.19 -2.81 -7.06
C SER A 110 2.83 -3.02 -6.43
N GLY A 111 2.86 -3.43 -5.17
CA GLY A 111 1.67 -3.72 -4.37
C GLY A 111 1.71 -2.97 -3.06
N GLN A 112 0.53 -2.62 -2.55
CA GLN A 112 0.40 -2.09 -1.20
C GLN A 112 0.16 -3.24 -0.23
N VAL A 113 0.99 -3.33 0.80
CA VAL A 113 0.88 -4.27 1.91
C VAL A 113 0.45 -3.49 3.14
N ILE A 114 -0.63 -3.94 3.77
CA ILE A 114 -1.15 -3.31 4.98
C ILE A 114 -0.79 -4.17 6.17
N CYS A 115 -0.18 -3.54 7.16
CA CYS A 115 0.33 -4.18 8.35
C CYS A 115 -0.33 -3.63 9.61
N THR A 116 -0.55 -4.50 10.59
CA THR A 116 -0.87 -4.10 11.95
C THR A 116 0.42 -3.87 12.76
N PRO A 117 0.35 -3.20 13.92
CA PRO A 117 1.55 -2.88 14.71
C PRO A 117 2.22 -4.10 15.36
N ASP A 118 1.48 -5.20 15.50
CA ASP A 118 1.92 -6.46 16.11
C ASP A 118 2.13 -7.59 15.08
N GLY A 119 1.90 -7.33 13.78
CA GLY A 119 2.10 -8.29 12.70
C GLY A 119 0.96 -9.29 12.48
N LEU A 120 0.00 -9.40 13.41
CA LEU A 120 -1.19 -10.25 13.26
C LEU A 120 -2.35 -9.44 12.65
N PRO A 121 -3.14 -10.00 11.72
CA PRO A 121 -4.28 -9.27 11.15
C PRO A 121 -5.34 -8.93 12.21
N TYR A 122 -6.12 -7.89 11.94
CA TYR A 122 -7.37 -7.64 12.66
C TYR A 122 -8.49 -8.38 11.91
N ILE A 123 -9.10 -9.37 12.56
CA ILE A 123 -10.19 -10.19 12.02
C ILE A 123 -11.26 -10.32 13.11
N GLY A 124 -12.41 -9.69 12.89
CA GLY A 124 -13.47 -9.67 13.91
C GLY A 124 -14.53 -8.60 13.65
N GLU A 125 -15.55 -8.59 14.50
CA GLU A 125 -16.57 -7.55 14.50
C GLU A 125 -15.99 -6.23 15.02
N ASN A 126 -16.21 -5.14 14.29
CA ASN A 126 -15.73 -3.79 14.67
C ASN A 126 -16.84 -2.75 14.83
N ALA A 127 -18.07 -3.10 14.47
CA ALA A 127 -19.30 -2.39 14.77
C ALA A 127 -20.45 -3.41 14.70
N GLU A 128 -21.61 -3.09 15.28
CA GLU A 128 -22.77 -3.99 15.25
C GLU A 128 -23.06 -4.43 13.81
N ARG A 129 -23.11 -5.75 13.59
CA ARG A 129 -23.37 -6.39 12.29
C ARG A 129 -22.32 -6.07 11.21
N GLN A 130 -21.13 -5.64 11.61
CA GLN A 130 -20.01 -5.37 10.71
C GLN A 130 -18.75 -6.13 11.11
N PHE A 131 -18.34 -7.06 10.26
CA PHE A 131 -17.10 -7.81 10.40
C PHE A 131 -16.02 -7.28 9.48
N ILE A 132 -14.78 -7.20 9.95
CA ILE A 132 -13.64 -6.78 9.14
C ILE A 132 -12.56 -7.85 9.09
N ALA A 133 -11.77 -7.81 8.03
CA ALA A 133 -10.52 -8.55 7.93
C ALA A 133 -9.46 -7.71 7.20
N THR A 134 -8.41 -7.33 7.92
CA THR A 134 -7.40 -6.35 7.47
C THR A 134 -6.02 -6.63 8.06
N GLY A 135 -4.98 -5.99 7.51
CA GLY A 135 -3.67 -5.94 8.14
C GLY A 135 -2.89 -7.25 8.03
N TYR A 136 -3.02 -7.96 6.91
CA TYR A 136 -2.42 -9.27 6.71
C TYR A 136 -0.89 -9.29 6.63
N CYS A 137 -0.21 -8.15 6.60
CA CYS A 137 1.26 -8.04 6.62
C CYS A 137 1.98 -8.89 5.55
N GLY A 138 1.41 -9.00 4.34
CA GLY A 138 1.98 -9.82 3.25
C GLY A 138 1.64 -11.31 3.32
N ASN A 139 0.88 -11.74 4.34
CA ASN A 139 0.49 -13.13 4.58
C ASN A 139 -1.00 -13.38 4.23
N GLY A 140 -1.53 -12.66 3.25
CA GLY A 140 -2.96 -12.67 2.89
C GLY A 140 -3.46 -14.04 2.41
N ILE A 141 -2.61 -14.89 1.84
CA ILE A 141 -3.01 -16.26 1.44
C ILE A 141 -3.39 -17.08 2.68
N THR A 142 -2.56 -17.06 3.72
CA THR A 142 -2.81 -17.79 4.96
C THR A 142 -3.96 -17.17 5.76
N PHE A 143 -3.87 -15.87 6.02
CA PHE A 143 -4.84 -15.20 6.88
C PHE A 143 -6.17 -14.91 6.21
N GLY A 144 -6.24 -14.87 4.87
CA GLY A 144 -7.50 -14.76 4.13
C GLY A 144 -8.38 -15.99 4.33
N THR A 145 -7.79 -17.19 4.36
CA THR A 145 -8.53 -18.42 4.68
C THR A 145 -9.04 -18.41 6.12
N ILE A 146 -8.19 -18.00 7.07
CA ILE A 146 -8.60 -17.85 8.48
C ILE A 146 -9.74 -16.84 8.60
N ALA A 147 -9.63 -15.68 7.93
CA ALA A 147 -10.66 -14.65 7.91
C ALA A 147 -11.99 -15.17 7.36
N ALA A 148 -11.97 -15.94 6.27
CA ALA A 148 -13.18 -16.53 5.71
C ALA A 148 -13.86 -17.52 6.67
N ILE A 149 -13.06 -18.35 7.38
CA ILE A 149 -13.58 -19.28 8.39
C ILE A 149 -14.23 -18.51 9.54
N MET A 150 -13.53 -17.51 10.09
CA MET A 150 -14.03 -16.69 11.19
C MET A 150 -15.28 -15.89 10.79
N ALA A 151 -15.31 -15.33 9.58
CA ALA A 151 -16.45 -14.59 9.07
C ALA A 151 -17.68 -15.48 8.88
N ARG A 152 -17.51 -16.72 8.40
CA ARG A 152 -18.59 -17.72 8.34
C ARG A 152 -19.14 -18.02 9.73
N ASP A 153 -18.27 -18.28 10.69
CA ASP A 153 -18.69 -18.62 12.05
C ASP A 153 -19.45 -17.45 12.69
N TRP A 154 -18.91 -16.24 12.56
CA TRP A 154 -19.61 -15.02 12.97
C TRP A 154 -20.96 -14.85 12.29
N ALA A 155 -21.05 -15.05 10.97
CA ALA A 155 -22.30 -14.92 10.21
C ALA A 155 -23.35 -16.00 10.54
N THR A 156 -22.92 -17.13 11.11
CA THR A 156 -23.79 -18.25 11.52
C THR A 156 -23.94 -18.36 13.04
N GLU A 157 -23.49 -17.34 13.79
CA GLU A 157 -23.57 -17.27 15.25
C GLU A 157 -22.87 -18.43 15.97
N ARG A 158 -21.80 -18.94 15.36
CA ARG A 158 -20.95 -19.98 15.94
C ARG A 158 -19.75 -19.34 16.63
N THR A 159 -19.38 -19.90 17.78
CA THR A 159 -18.13 -19.54 18.46
C THR A 159 -16.93 -19.97 17.63
N ASN A 160 -15.91 -19.11 17.53
CA ASN A 160 -14.65 -19.43 16.87
C ASN A 160 -13.49 -19.38 17.89
N PRO A 161 -12.59 -20.39 17.92
CA PRO A 161 -11.50 -20.45 18.89
C PRO A 161 -10.40 -19.39 18.69
N TRP A 162 -10.38 -18.68 17.56
CA TRP A 162 -9.36 -17.69 17.24
C TRP A 162 -9.81 -16.24 17.45
N THR A 163 -11.05 -16.02 17.90
CA THR A 163 -11.64 -14.68 18.09
C THR A 163 -10.71 -13.77 18.91
N ASP A 164 -10.24 -14.23 20.06
CA ASP A 164 -9.41 -13.41 20.96
C ASP A 164 -8.05 -13.05 20.36
N VAL A 165 -7.47 -13.95 19.56
CA VAL A 165 -6.15 -13.76 18.95
C VAL A 165 -6.20 -12.69 17.86
N PHE A 166 -7.27 -12.64 17.06
CA PHE A 166 -7.38 -11.70 15.94
C PHE A 166 -8.30 -10.51 16.22
N ALA A 167 -8.90 -10.43 17.41
CA ALA A 167 -9.84 -9.37 17.77
C ALA A 167 -9.30 -7.96 17.45
N VAL A 168 -10.20 -7.09 16.99
CA VAL A 168 -9.90 -5.73 16.52
C VAL A 168 -9.48 -4.79 17.67
N ASP A 169 -9.89 -5.15 18.88
CA ASP A 169 -9.65 -4.46 20.15
C ASP A 169 -8.68 -5.24 21.06
N ARG A 170 -8.05 -6.31 20.57
CA ARG A 170 -7.12 -7.13 21.34
C ARG A 170 -6.05 -6.27 22.04
N LYS A 171 -5.81 -6.58 23.31
CA LYS A 171 -4.82 -5.86 24.13
C LYS A 171 -3.41 -6.23 23.67
N LYS A 172 -2.57 -5.21 23.55
CA LYS A 172 -1.25 -5.28 22.94
C LYS A 172 -0.29 -6.20 23.71
N ILE A 173 0.58 -6.89 22.97
CA ILE A 173 1.87 -7.39 23.47
C ILE A 173 2.80 -6.18 23.66
N LYS A 174 3.65 -6.19 24.71
CA LYS A 174 4.66 -5.14 24.95
C LYS A 174 5.50 -4.91 23.67
N GLY A 175 5.50 -3.70 23.12
CA GLY A 175 6.23 -3.34 21.88
C GLY A 175 5.33 -2.75 20.77
N ALA A 176 4.09 -3.24 20.62
CA ALA A 176 3.18 -2.77 19.58
C ALA A 176 2.75 -1.29 19.74
N THR A 177 2.76 -0.75 20.97
CA THR A 177 2.52 0.69 21.22
C THR A 177 3.64 1.57 20.70
N TRP A 178 4.89 1.12 20.80
CA TRP A 178 6.03 1.85 20.28
C TRP A 178 6.01 1.88 18.76
N ASN A 179 5.71 0.74 18.12
CA ASN A 179 5.49 0.67 16.68
C ASN A 179 4.35 1.62 16.26
N TYR A 180 3.17 1.55 16.90
CA TYR A 180 2.06 2.46 16.59
C TYR A 180 2.46 3.95 16.61
N LEU A 181 3.21 4.39 17.64
CA LEU A 181 3.68 5.77 17.74
C LEU A 181 4.69 6.12 16.63
N ARG A 182 5.66 5.23 16.37
CA ARG A 182 6.65 5.40 15.30
C ARG A 182 5.98 5.48 13.94
N GLU A 183 4.95 4.68 13.73
CA GLU A 183 4.23 4.59 12.47
C GLU A 183 3.37 5.84 12.21
N ASN A 184 2.76 6.41 13.25
CA ASN A 184 1.92 7.62 13.16
C ASN A 184 2.68 8.96 13.34
N LYS A 185 3.95 8.95 13.75
CA LYS A 185 4.75 10.17 13.96
C LYS A 185 4.83 11.07 12.71
N ASP A 186 4.75 10.47 11.53
CA ASP A 186 4.92 11.19 10.27
C ASP A 186 3.69 12.05 9.89
N TYR A 187 2.52 11.77 10.47
CA TYR A 187 1.27 12.46 10.11
C TYR A 187 1.33 13.98 10.38
N PRO A 188 1.63 14.46 11.60
CA PRO A 188 1.71 15.90 11.86
C PRO A 188 2.82 16.57 11.04
N TYR A 189 3.90 15.83 10.80
CA TYR A 189 5.03 16.30 10.01
C TYR A 189 4.62 16.62 8.58
N TYR A 190 3.99 15.69 7.85
CA TYR A 190 3.58 15.93 6.46
C TYR A 190 2.45 16.97 6.35
N MET A 191 1.52 17.00 7.31
CA MET A 191 0.43 17.99 7.31
C MET A 191 0.94 19.43 7.40
N VAL A 192 2.03 19.68 8.13
CA VAL A 192 2.63 21.02 8.28
C VAL A 192 3.67 21.26 7.20
N LYS A 193 4.64 20.35 7.04
CA LYS A 193 5.76 20.51 6.10
C LYS A 193 5.28 20.67 4.67
N ASP A 194 4.33 19.86 4.23
CA ASP A 194 3.93 19.89 2.82
C ASP A 194 3.10 21.15 2.50
N ARG A 195 2.57 21.87 3.50
CA ARG A 195 1.93 23.19 3.28
C ARG A 195 2.94 24.32 3.07
N VAL A 196 4.11 24.24 3.73
CA VAL A 196 5.16 25.27 3.64
C VAL A 196 6.20 24.99 2.56
N THR A 197 6.39 23.74 2.17
CA THR A 197 7.37 23.34 1.15
C THR A 197 7.02 23.99 -0.20
N ARG A 198 8.00 24.47 -0.97
CA ARG A 198 7.75 25.01 -2.31
C ARG A 198 7.24 23.90 -3.27
N PRO A 199 6.41 24.25 -4.28
CA PRO A 199 6.06 23.30 -5.32
C PRO A 199 7.31 22.80 -6.06
N GLU A 200 7.18 21.65 -6.73
CA GLU A 200 8.28 21.03 -7.49
C GLU A 200 8.60 21.81 -8.78
N ALA A 201 7.61 22.52 -9.32
CA ALA A 201 7.72 23.39 -10.48
C ALA A 201 6.72 24.55 -10.42
N ASP A 202 7.01 25.63 -11.14
CA ASP A 202 6.14 26.81 -11.21
C ASP A 202 5.18 26.76 -12.40
N SER A 203 5.40 25.85 -13.34
CA SER A 203 4.58 25.75 -14.55
C SER A 203 4.36 24.32 -15.01
N VAL A 204 3.17 24.08 -15.58
CA VAL A 204 2.86 22.87 -16.36
C VAL A 204 3.81 22.66 -17.53
N ARG A 205 4.57 23.67 -17.97
CA ARG A 205 5.55 23.55 -19.06
C ARG A 205 6.68 22.58 -18.73
N GLU A 206 7.06 22.48 -17.46
CA GLU A 206 8.14 21.61 -16.97
C GLU A 206 7.71 20.14 -16.87
N LEU A 207 6.40 19.87 -16.90
CA LEU A 207 5.83 18.54 -16.80
C LEU A 207 6.02 17.75 -18.10
N LYS A 208 6.76 16.64 -18.12
CA LYS A 208 6.91 15.83 -19.35
C LYS A 208 5.73 14.89 -19.54
N ARG A 209 5.60 14.34 -20.75
CA ARG A 209 4.57 13.31 -21.05
C ARG A 209 4.81 12.08 -20.19
N GLY A 210 3.76 11.59 -19.54
CA GLY A 210 3.80 10.46 -18.60
C GLY A 210 4.24 10.83 -17.18
N GLU A 211 4.52 12.10 -16.90
CA GLU A 211 4.95 12.55 -15.57
C GLU A 211 3.83 13.28 -14.82
N GLY A 212 3.94 13.25 -13.49
CA GLY A 212 3.14 14.01 -12.56
C GLY A 212 4.04 14.74 -11.57
N MET A 213 3.62 15.91 -11.11
CA MET A 213 4.32 16.67 -10.05
C MET A 213 3.36 17.65 -9.36
N LEU A 214 3.72 18.11 -8.16
CA LEU A 214 3.04 19.22 -7.51
C LEU A 214 3.54 20.56 -8.09
N ILE A 215 2.68 21.28 -8.81
CA ILE A 215 3.00 22.59 -9.38
C ILE A 215 2.40 23.73 -8.56
N GLY A 216 3.07 24.88 -8.57
CA GLY A 216 2.51 26.14 -8.12
C GLY A 216 1.62 26.75 -9.19
N SER A 217 0.43 27.21 -8.82
CA SER A 217 -0.42 28.01 -9.70
C SER A 217 -1.20 29.04 -8.89
N ARG A 218 -0.98 30.33 -9.18
CA ARG A 218 -1.69 31.46 -8.53
C ARG A 218 -1.64 31.39 -6.98
N GLY A 219 -0.48 31.06 -6.42
CA GLY A 219 -0.29 30.94 -4.97
C GLY A 219 -0.89 29.68 -4.33
N LYS A 220 -1.48 28.77 -5.10
CA LYS A 220 -1.98 27.47 -4.63
C LYS A 220 -1.20 26.33 -5.27
N LYS A 221 -1.15 25.17 -4.59
CA LYS A 221 -0.56 23.94 -5.15
C LYS A 221 -1.60 23.15 -5.93
N CYS A 222 -1.17 22.54 -7.03
CA CYS A 222 -1.97 21.67 -7.87
C CYS A 222 -1.20 20.37 -8.16
N ALA A 223 -1.87 19.23 -8.06
CA ALA A 223 -1.35 17.97 -8.57
C ALA A 223 -1.60 17.94 -10.08
N ALA A 224 -0.52 18.06 -10.87
CA ALA A 224 -0.61 18.08 -12.32
C ALA A 224 -0.02 16.81 -12.92
N PHE A 225 -0.72 16.20 -13.86
CA PHE A 225 -0.27 15.03 -14.63
C PHE A 225 -0.43 15.29 -16.12
N ARG A 226 0.57 14.92 -16.92
CA ARG A 226 0.48 14.99 -18.39
C ARG A 226 0.49 13.57 -18.94
N ASP A 227 -0.55 13.17 -19.65
CA ASP A 227 -0.59 11.85 -20.25
C ASP A 227 0.35 11.71 -21.46
N ARG A 228 0.42 10.51 -22.03
CA ARG A 228 1.29 10.20 -23.17
C ARG A 228 0.88 10.94 -24.46
N ASN A 229 -0.39 11.33 -24.57
CA ASN A 229 -0.91 12.11 -25.70
C ASN A 229 -0.66 13.62 -25.51
N GLY A 230 -0.22 14.03 -24.32
CA GLY A 230 0.08 15.41 -23.97
C GLY A 230 -1.08 16.15 -23.31
N LYS A 231 -2.22 15.49 -23.05
CA LYS A 231 -3.32 16.10 -22.29
C LYS A 231 -2.91 16.25 -20.83
N ILE A 232 -3.25 17.41 -20.27
CA ILE A 232 -2.91 17.78 -18.90
C ILE A 232 -4.13 17.65 -18.00
N TYR A 233 -3.96 16.97 -16.88
CA TYR A 233 -4.91 16.84 -15.80
C TYR A 233 -4.41 17.68 -14.63
N LYS A 234 -5.31 18.46 -14.03
CA LYS A 234 -5.04 19.29 -12.86
C LYS A 234 -6.03 18.90 -11.78
N LEU A 235 -5.50 18.54 -10.62
CA LEU A 235 -6.26 18.03 -9.49
C LEU A 235 -5.86 18.78 -8.21
N SER A 236 -6.76 18.79 -7.25
CA SER A 236 -6.43 19.14 -5.88
C SER A 236 -5.38 18.15 -5.38
N PRO A 237 -4.24 18.62 -4.83
CA PRO A 237 -3.27 17.72 -4.24
C PRO A 237 -3.71 17.25 -2.84
N VAL A 238 -4.84 17.75 -2.33
CA VAL A 238 -5.33 17.45 -0.98
C VAL A 238 -6.04 16.10 -0.99
N CYS A 239 -5.49 15.14 -0.25
CA CYS A 239 -6.12 13.84 -0.03
C CYS A 239 -7.47 14.01 0.68
N THR A 240 -8.51 13.39 0.12
CA THR A 240 -9.89 13.41 0.61
C THR A 240 -10.12 12.65 1.91
N HIS A 241 -9.10 11.97 2.45
CA HIS A 241 -9.17 11.32 3.77
C HIS A 241 -9.00 12.33 4.92
N LEU A 242 -7.76 12.78 5.16
CA LEU A 242 -7.42 13.68 6.27
C LEU A 242 -6.63 14.92 5.83
N GLY A 243 -6.67 15.26 4.55
CA GLY A 243 -6.17 16.54 4.04
C GLY A 243 -4.65 16.65 3.83
N CYS A 244 -3.90 15.55 3.91
CA CYS A 244 -2.48 15.53 3.55
C CYS A 244 -2.28 15.75 2.04
N LEU A 245 -1.13 16.30 1.64
CA LEU A 245 -0.83 16.43 0.21
C LEU A 245 -0.33 15.10 -0.37
N VAL A 246 -0.90 14.70 -1.50
CA VAL A 246 -0.48 13.50 -2.24
C VAL A 246 0.86 13.72 -2.94
N ARG A 247 1.57 12.63 -3.24
CA ARG A 247 2.85 12.64 -3.96
C ARG A 247 2.79 11.80 -5.21
N TRP A 248 3.54 12.20 -6.24
CA TRP A 248 3.61 11.45 -7.47
C TRP A 248 4.45 10.18 -7.30
N ASN A 249 3.86 9.04 -7.62
CA ASN A 249 4.54 7.76 -7.74
C ASN A 249 4.80 7.47 -9.23
N SER A 250 6.01 7.74 -9.69
CA SER A 250 6.39 7.58 -11.10
C SER A 250 6.41 6.12 -11.56
N ALA A 251 6.67 5.18 -10.66
CA ALA A 251 6.68 3.75 -10.95
C ALA A 251 5.31 3.19 -11.40
N GLU A 252 4.22 3.74 -10.85
CA GLU A 252 2.85 3.28 -11.12
C GLU A 252 1.99 4.34 -11.81
N SER A 253 2.49 5.56 -11.98
CA SER A 253 1.71 6.72 -12.44
C SER A 253 0.49 6.98 -11.55
N THR A 254 0.70 7.01 -10.23
CA THR A 254 -0.36 7.24 -9.23
C THR A 254 -0.04 8.41 -8.31
N TRP A 255 -1.07 8.94 -7.67
CA TRP A 255 -0.92 9.87 -6.55
C TRP A 255 -1.08 9.10 -5.24
N ASP A 256 -0.05 9.11 -4.42
CA ASP A 256 -0.01 8.35 -3.17
C ASP A 256 0.07 9.30 -1.96
N CYS A 257 -0.82 9.13 -0.98
CA CYS A 257 -0.86 9.92 0.23
C CYS A 257 0.20 9.42 1.24
N PRO A 258 1.15 10.25 1.69
CA PRO A 258 2.22 9.84 2.61
C PRO A 258 1.77 9.57 4.05
N CYS A 259 0.55 9.99 4.40
CA CYS A 259 0.03 9.88 5.78
C CYS A 259 -0.57 8.50 6.06
N HIS A 260 -1.64 8.12 5.36
CA HIS A 260 -2.37 6.87 5.58
C HIS A 260 -2.48 6.01 4.32
N GLY A 261 -1.66 6.30 3.31
CA GLY A 261 -1.47 5.44 2.15
C GLY A 261 -2.63 5.40 1.15
N SER A 262 -3.62 6.31 1.20
CA SER A 262 -4.61 6.44 0.10
C SER A 262 -3.90 6.57 -1.24
N ARG A 263 -4.39 5.87 -2.26
CA ARG A 263 -3.85 5.94 -3.62
C ARG A 263 -4.92 6.35 -4.61
N PHE A 264 -4.55 7.17 -5.57
CA PHE A 264 -5.42 7.66 -6.63
C PHE A 264 -4.76 7.44 -7.99
N LYS A 265 -5.58 7.21 -9.02
CA LYS A 265 -5.13 7.23 -10.42
C LYS A 265 -4.57 8.62 -10.73
N ALA A 266 -3.75 8.71 -11.77
CA ALA A 266 -3.24 10.00 -12.27
C ALA A 266 -4.35 11.03 -12.58
N THR A 267 -5.56 10.53 -12.89
CA THR A 267 -6.80 11.25 -13.19
C THR A 267 -7.67 11.55 -11.95
N GLY A 268 -7.25 11.10 -10.76
CA GLY A 268 -7.82 11.47 -9.47
C GLY A 268 -8.78 10.45 -8.87
N GLU A 269 -9.24 9.44 -9.60
CA GLU A 269 -10.11 8.40 -9.05
C GLU A 269 -9.40 7.59 -7.96
N VAL A 270 -10.15 7.19 -6.93
CA VAL A 270 -9.63 6.32 -5.85
C VAL A 270 -9.19 4.98 -6.42
N MET A 271 -8.00 4.53 -6.00
CA MET A 271 -7.51 3.17 -6.23
C MET A 271 -7.42 2.36 -4.94
N ALA A 272 -7.02 3.00 -3.84
CA ALA A 272 -6.90 2.37 -2.54
C ALA A 272 -7.27 3.36 -1.44
N GLY A 273 -8.02 2.86 -0.45
CA GLY A 273 -8.43 3.63 0.72
C GLY A 273 -7.25 4.01 1.64
N PRO A 274 -7.52 4.80 2.68
CA PRO A 274 -8.84 5.02 3.28
C PRO A 274 -9.69 6.14 2.66
N ALA A 275 -9.17 6.88 1.69
CA ALA A 275 -9.99 7.84 0.95
C ALA A 275 -11.11 7.13 0.17
N GLU A 276 -12.34 7.63 0.28
CA GLU A 276 -13.52 7.12 -0.44
C GLU A 276 -13.90 8.00 -1.63
N GLU A 277 -13.43 9.25 -1.64
CA GLU A 277 -13.71 10.23 -2.68
C GLU A 277 -12.49 10.50 -3.57
N ARG A 278 -12.73 10.79 -4.84
CA ARG A 278 -11.68 11.16 -5.80
C ARG A 278 -11.02 12.51 -5.46
N LEU A 279 -9.82 12.75 -5.98
CA LEU A 279 -9.26 14.11 -6.03
C LEU A 279 -10.08 14.98 -6.98
N SER A 280 -10.48 16.16 -6.51
CA SER A 280 -11.29 17.12 -7.29
C SER A 280 -10.47 17.77 -8.40
N PRO A 281 -11.01 17.95 -9.62
CA PRO A 281 -10.39 18.76 -10.67
C PRO A 281 -10.23 20.24 -10.27
N VAL A 282 -9.24 20.92 -10.87
CA VAL A 282 -8.95 22.36 -10.66
C VAL A 282 -8.65 23.09 -11.97
#